data_AF-A0A8S8XRQ2-F1
#
_entry.id   AF-A0A8S8XRQ2-F1
#
_cell.length_a   1.000
_cell.length_b   1.000
_cell.length_c   1.000
_cell.angle_alpha   90.00
_cell.angle_beta   90.00
_cell.angle_gamma   90.00
#
_symmetry.space_group_name_H-M   'P 1'
#
loop_
_entity.id
_entity.type
_entity.pdbx_description
1 polymer ?
#
loop_
_entity_poly.entity_id
_entity_poly.type
_entity_poly.pdbx_seq_one_letter_code
_entity_poly.pdbx_strand_id
1 'polypeptide(L)'
;MRLHLVDGSTLNSILDMDWQQLVSGMESSSLRGLRPTADGKLGRDFDIDCEAEFLDLTDNISGDGSTRSVLYENSAYDALLKLVEWSSIGHWEAWEGRCFLYIENAIGRELEHVDDMYSLEVWDELRTNLSQMGESEFAEKVCEDWMNRRKEMGETLDEKKDPRIIPTFEAHDRNSRTLHHAVNVKGYVQILGREHLDAQLWGHGDWNLENLLDS
;
A
#
# COMPACT_ATOMS: atom_id res chain seq x y z
N MET A 1 -2.54 -0.97 -7.40
CA MET A 1 -1.47 -1.44 -6.50
C MET A 1 -1.34 -0.44 -5.38
N ARG A 2 -1.25 -0.92 -4.14
CA ARG A 2 -1.18 -0.10 -2.95
C ARG A 2 -0.12 -0.64 -1.99
N LEU A 3 0.70 0.26 -1.45
CA LEU A 3 1.75 -0.02 -0.47
C LEU A 3 1.44 0.76 0.81
N HIS A 4 1.00 0.06 1.86
CA HIS A 4 0.77 0.64 3.18
C HIS A 4 2.07 0.71 3.97
N LEU A 5 2.29 1.84 4.64
CA LEU A 5 3.29 1.97 5.70
C LEU A 5 2.60 1.80 7.05
N VAL A 6 2.78 0.63 7.64
CA VAL A 6 2.05 0.17 8.82
C VAL A 6 2.92 0.36 10.06
N ASP A 7 2.35 0.96 11.11
CA ASP A 7 2.94 0.90 12.44
C ASP A 7 2.71 -0.50 13.00
N GLY A 8 3.76 -1.33 12.94
CA GLY A 8 3.69 -2.71 13.37
C GLY A 8 3.41 -2.87 14.87
N SER A 9 3.75 -1.88 15.68
CA SER A 9 3.44 -1.91 17.12
C SER A 9 1.96 -1.66 17.37
N THR A 10 1.38 -0.69 16.67
CA THR A 10 -0.06 -0.42 16.72
C THR A 10 -0.85 -1.61 16.21
N LEU A 11 -0.49 -2.16 15.04
CA LEU A 11 -1.21 -3.30 14.48
C LEU A 11 -1.20 -4.50 15.43
N ASN A 12 -0.03 -4.89 15.97
CA ASN A 12 0.03 -5.99 16.93
C ASN A 12 -0.76 -5.71 18.20
N SER A 13 -0.72 -4.47 18.73
CA SER A 13 -1.53 -4.12 19.91
C SER A 13 -3.04 -4.28 19.68
N ILE A 14 -3.50 -4.05 18.44
CA ILE A 14 -4.89 -4.24 18.05
C ILE A 14 -5.20 -5.74 17.87
N LEU A 15 -4.30 -6.50 17.25
CA LEU A 15 -4.48 -7.94 17.06
C LEU A 15 -4.49 -8.71 18.39
N ASP A 16 -3.77 -8.20 19.40
CA ASP A 16 -3.75 -8.77 20.74
C ASP A 16 -4.89 -8.26 21.64
N MET A 17 -5.69 -7.28 21.18
CA MET A 17 -6.85 -6.78 21.89
C MET A 17 -7.95 -7.84 21.95
N ASP A 18 -8.78 -7.79 22.99
CA ASP A 18 -10.02 -8.56 23.02
C ASP A 18 -10.96 -8.13 21.88
N TRP A 19 -11.56 -9.10 21.18
CA TRP A 19 -12.39 -8.86 20.00
C TRP A 19 -13.57 -7.93 20.31
N GLN A 20 -14.30 -8.18 21.39
CA GLN A 20 -15.44 -7.35 21.80
C GLN A 20 -14.99 -5.94 22.16
N GLN A 21 -13.83 -5.80 22.82
CA GLN A 21 -13.25 -4.50 23.11
C GLN A 21 -12.92 -3.73 21.82
N LEU A 22 -12.35 -4.40 20.81
CA LEU A 22 -12.03 -3.78 19.52
C LEU A 22 -13.30 -3.28 18.82
N VAL A 23 -14.31 -4.15 18.67
CA VAL A 23 -15.56 -3.82 17.98
C VAL A 23 -16.27 -2.66 18.66
N SER A 24 -16.53 -2.74 19.97
CA SER A 24 -17.16 -1.65 20.72
C SER A 24 -16.32 -0.36 20.73
N GLY A 25 -14.99 -0.49 20.67
CA GLY A 25 -14.08 0.63 20.57
C GLY A 25 -14.20 1.37 19.23
N MET A 26 -14.33 0.64 18.13
CA MET A 26 -14.57 1.19 16.79
C MET A 26 -15.97 1.83 16.70
N GLU A 27 -17.02 1.17 17.20
CA GLU A 27 -18.40 1.71 17.22
C GLU A 27 -18.52 3.04 17.97
N SER A 28 -17.76 3.17 19.07
CA SER A 28 -17.74 4.38 19.91
C SER A 28 -16.71 5.43 19.47
N SER A 29 -15.95 5.15 18.40
CA SER A 29 -14.81 5.96 17.94
C SER A 29 -13.74 6.22 19.02
N SER A 30 -13.69 5.40 20.07
CA SER A 30 -12.78 5.60 21.20
C SER A 30 -11.35 5.16 20.89
N LEU A 31 -11.15 4.39 19.81
CA LEU A 31 -9.84 3.88 19.38
C LEU A 31 -9.08 4.81 18.41
N ARG A 32 -9.65 5.95 18.01
CA ARG A 32 -8.97 6.90 17.11
C ARG A 32 -7.62 7.38 17.62
N GLY A 33 -7.44 7.42 18.94
CA GLY A 33 -6.16 7.75 19.56
C GLY A 33 -5.05 6.72 19.34
N LEU A 34 -5.39 5.48 18.97
CA LEU A 34 -4.41 4.45 18.60
C LEU A 34 -3.92 4.60 17.16
N ARG A 35 -4.69 5.31 16.31
CA ARG A 35 -4.32 5.49 14.91
C ARG A 35 -3.01 6.29 14.83
N PRO A 36 -1.99 5.83 14.08
CA PRO A 36 -0.74 6.57 13.95
C PRO A 36 -0.95 7.97 13.34
N THR A 37 0.01 8.87 13.56
CA THR A 37 -0.04 10.19 12.92
C THR A 37 0.15 10.05 11.42
N ALA A 38 -0.73 10.68 10.63
CA ALA A 38 -0.66 10.62 9.17
C ALA A 38 0.63 11.23 8.62
N ASP A 39 1.21 10.60 7.61
CA ASP A 39 2.31 11.17 6.83
C ASP A 39 1.78 12.26 5.89
N GLY A 40 2.51 13.37 5.75
CA GLY A 40 2.08 14.52 4.96
C GLY A 40 2.18 14.36 3.43
N LYS A 41 2.83 13.30 2.93
CA LYS A 41 3.01 13.01 1.50
C LYS A 41 2.21 11.81 1.00
N LEU A 42 1.74 10.94 1.90
CA LEU A 42 1.03 9.71 1.56
C LEU A 42 -0.48 9.90 1.53
N GLY A 43 -1.16 9.08 0.74
CA GLY A 43 -2.62 8.97 0.79
C GLY A 43 -3.05 8.28 2.08
N ARG A 44 -4.19 8.67 2.65
CA ARG A 44 -4.74 8.00 3.83
C ARG A 44 -6.25 8.17 3.86
N ASP A 45 -6.95 7.06 4.04
CA ASP A 45 -8.40 7.04 4.17
C ASP A 45 -8.84 7.68 5.49
N PHE A 46 -10.04 8.29 5.49
CA PHE A 46 -10.56 8.96 6.67
C PHE A 46 -10.84 7.95 7.79
N ASP A 47 -10.69 8.38 9.05
CA ASP A 47 -10.95 7.51 10.21
C ASP A 47 -12.36 6.89 10.14
N ILE A 48 -13.36 7.70 9.78
CA ILE A 48 -14.77 7.28 9.72
C ILE A 48 -14.98 6.18 8.67
N ASP A 49 -14.33 6.29 7.52
CA ASP A 49 -14.50 5.34 6.42
C ASP A 49 -13.86 3.99 6.80
N CYS A 50 -12.64 4.01 7.35
CA CYS A 50 -11.98 2.80 7.85
C CYS A 50 -12.78 2.13 8.99
N GLU A 51 -13.33 2.92 9.92
CA GLU A 51 -14.19 2.40 11.01
C GLU A 51 -15.44 1.72 10.44
N ALA A 52 -16.16 2.40 9.55
CA ALA A 52 -17.40 1.91 8.98
C ALA A 52 -17.18 0.62 8.18
N GLU A 53 -16.18 0.60 7.31
CA GLU A 53 -15.87 -0.57 6.49
C GLU A 53 -15.42 -1.77 7.35
N PHE A 54 -14.64 -1.53 8.40
CA PHE A 54 -14.28 -2.60 9.35
C PHE A 54 -15.53 -3.14 10.05
N LEU A 55 -16.40 -2.27 10.58
CA LEU A 55 -17.61 -2.68 11.30
C LEU A 55 -18.57 -3.48 10.40
N ASP A 56 -18.76 -3.04 9.15
CA ASP A 56 -19.59 -3.76 8.17
C ASP A 56 -19.06 -5.20 7.92
N LEU A 57 -17.74 -5.38 7.91
CA LEU A 57 -17.13 -6.72 7.80
C LEU A 57 -17.34 -7.55 9.08
N THR A 58 -17.32 -6.91 10.25
CA THR A 58 -17.48 -7.59 11.54
C THR A 58 -18.87 -8.13 11.81
N ASP A 59 -19.92 -7.62 11.16
CA ASP A 59 -21.30 -8.09 11.31
C ASP A 59 -21.47 -9.60 11.05
N ASN A 60 -20.59 -10.18 10.23
CA ASN A 60 -20.59 -11.61 9.89
C ASN A 60 -19.57 -12.44 10.66
N ILE A 61 -18.83 -11.82 11.60
CA ILE A 61 -17.75 -12.44 12.36
C ILE A 61 -18.21 -12.62 13.80
N SER A 62 -18.06 -13.82 14.32
CA SER A 62 -18.38 -14.12 15.72
C SER A 62 -17.28 -14.96 16.33
N GLY A 63 -16.92 -14.65 17.57
CA GLY A 63 -15.88 -15.32 18.32
C GLY A 63 -15.57 -14.59 19.61
N ASP A 64 -14.85 -15.26 20.50
CA ASP A 64 -14.41 -14.73 21.79
C ASP A 64 -12.88 -14.88 21.88
N GLY A 65 -12.22 -13.92 22.52
CA GLY A 65 -10.76 -13.92 22.72
C GLY A 65 -10.06 -12.80 21.96
N SER A 66 -8.79 -13.02 21.62
CA SER A 66 -8.00 -12.01 20.90
C SER A 66 -8.56 -11.75 19.51
N THR A 67 -8.42 -10.52 19.00
CA THR A 67 -8.76 -10.17 17.63
C THR A 67 -8.06 -11.10 16.64
N ARG A 68 -6.78 -11.44 16.86
CA ARG A 68 -6.04 -12.38 16.01
C ARG A 68 -6.72 -13.73 15.91
N SER A 69 -7.07 -14.36 17.05
CA SER A 69 -7.72 -15.67 17.07
C SER A 69 -9.09 -15.64 16.41
N VAL A 70 -9.90 -14.59 16.67
CA VAL A 70 -11.24 -14.48 16.06
C VAL A 70 -11.15 -14.29 14.55
N LEU A 71 -10.22 -13.46 14.05
CA LEU A 71 -10.02 -13.28 12.62
C LEU A 71 -9.52 -14.58 11.96
N TYR A 72 -8.63 -15.31 12.61
CA TYR A 72 -8.12 -16.59 12.12
C TYR A 72 -9.23 -17.64 11.97
N GLU A 73 -10.01 -17.88 13.03
CA GLU A 73 -11.09 -18.86 13.06
C GLU A 73 -12.17 -18.60 12.00
N ASN A 74 -12.37 -17.34 11.65
CA ASN A 74 -13.34 -16.91 10.64
C ASN A 74 -12.72 -16.69 9.24
N SER A 75 -11.41 -16.91 9.07
CA SER A 75 -10.68 -16.60 7.82
C SER A 75 -10.94 -15.16 7.33
N ALA A 76 -11.02 -14.21 8.25
CA ALA A 76 -11.49 -12.84 8.02
C ALA A 76 -10.36 -11.90 7.57
N TYR A 77 -9.70 -12.24 6.46
CA TYR A 77 -8.56 -11.47 5.95
C TYR A 77 -8.92 -10.07 5.48
N ASP A 78 -10.14 -9.84 4.97
CA ASP A 78 -10.59 -8.51 4.58
C ASP A 78 -10.70 -7.58 5.79
N ALA A 79 -11.20 -8.10 6.93
CA ALA A 79 -11.25 -7.34 8.18
C ALA A 79 -9.82 -7.06 8.70
N LEU A 80 -8.90 -8.03 8.58
CA LEU A 80 -7.48 -7.80 8.88
C LEU A 80 -6.88 -6.69 8.00
N LEU A 81 -7.20 -6.66 6.71
CA LEU A 81 -6.73 -5.61 5.80
C LEU A 81 -7.23 -4.23 6.24
N LYS A 82 -8.46 -4.11 6.75
CA LYS A 82 -8.94 -2.85 7.35
C LYS A 82 -8.18 -2.45 8.61
N LEU A 83 -7.72 -3.41 9.42
CA LEU A 83 -6.83 -3.12 10.55
C LEU A 83 -5.41 -2.71 10.12
N VAL A 84 -4.93 -3.22 8.99
CA VAL A 84 -3.69 -2.77 8.34
C VAL A 84 -3.82 -1.32 7.88
N GLU A 85 -4.91 -0.98 7.21
CA GLU A 85 -5.23 0.40 6.78
C GLU A 85 -5.38 1.35 7.97
N TRP A 86 -6.04 0.89 9.03
CA TRP A 86 -6.20 1.62 10.29
C TRP A 86 -4.85 1.94 10.93
N SER A 87 -3.99 0.93 11.03
CA SER A 87 -2.67 1.02 11.66
C SER A 87 -1.61 1.66 10.76
N SER A 88 -1.99 2.19 9.59
CA SER A 88 -1.07 2.80 8.65
C SER A 88 -0.96 4.31 8.85
N ILE A 89 0.26 4.85 8.69
CA ILE A 89 0.50 6.30 8.57
C ILE A 89 0.06 6.84 7.21
N GLY A 90 -0.17 5.97 6.24
CA GLY A 90 -0.56 6.29 4.88
C GLY A 90 -0.05 5.26 3.88
N HIS A 91 -0.49 5.38 2.65
CA HIS A 91 -0.14 4.50 1.55
C HIS A 91 0.34 5.26 0.31
N TRP A 92 1.18 4.57 -0.46
CA TRP A 92 1.38 4.90 -1.87
C TRP A 92 0.40 4.07 -2.70
N GLU A 93 -0.16 4.67 -3.75
CA GLU A 93 -1.07 4.00 -4.66
C GLU A 93 -0.83 4.41 -6.11
N ALA A 94 -0.88 3.43 -7.00
CA ALA A 94 -0.94 3.67 -8.42
C ALA A 94 -1.74 2.59 -9.16
N TRP A 95 -2.23 2.98 -10.34
CA TRP A 95 -2.80 2.05 -11.31
C TRP A 95 -1.77 1.00 -11.69
N GLU A 96 -2.15 -0.28 -11.65
CA GLU A 96 -1.24 -1.41 -11.85
C GLU A 96 -0.47 -1.32 -13.16
N GLY A 97 -1.13 -1.00 -14.28
CA GLY A 97 -0.46 -0.83 -15.57
C GLY A 97 0.60 0.29 -15.60
N ARG A 98 0.52 1.27 -14.69
CA ARG A 98 1.55 2.32 -14.54
C ARG A 98 2.69 1.88 -13.64
N CYS A 99 2.52 0.82 -12.85
CA CYS A 99 3.51 0.36 -11.88
C CYS A 99 4.75 -0.24 -12.56
N PHE A 100 4.60 -0.85 -13.74
CA PHE A 100 5.74 -1.27 -14.58
C PHE A 100 6.74 -0.13 -14.74
N LEU A 101 6.26 1.04 -15.18
CA LEU A 101 7.11 2.21 -15.36
C LEU A 101 7.88 2.57 -14.08
N TYR A 102 7.25 2.55 -12.91
CA TYR A 102 7.91 2.93 -11.67
C TYR A 102 8.89 1.88 -11.18
N ILE A 103 8.46 0.61 -11.17
CA ILE A 103 9.24 -0.50 -10.65
C ILE A 103 10.44 -0.76 -11.55
N GLU A 104 10.26 -0.83 -12.87
CA GLU A 104 11.35 -1.05 -13.85
C GLU A 104 12.41 0.05 -13.78
N ASN A 105 12.01 1.31 -13.59
CA ASN A 105 12.96 2.40 -13.41
C ASN A 105 13.70 2.34 -12.07
N ALA A 106 13.08 1.79 -11.03
CA ALA A 106 13.71 1.60 -9.72
C ALA A 106 14.69 0.41 -9.73
N ILE A 107 14.32 -0.72 -10.34
CA ILE A 107 15.16 -1.94 -10.38
C ILE A 107 16.18 -1.92 -11.52
N GLY A 108 15.93 -1.14 -12.58
CA GLY A 108 16.85 -1.00 -13.72
C GLY A 108 16.77 -2.13 -14.75
N ARG A 109 15.67 -2.90 -14.76
CA ARG A 109 15.37 -3.98 -15.72
C ARG A 109 13.86 -4.06 -15.96
N GLU A 110 13.48 -4.67 -17.08
CA GLU A 110 12.08 -4.94 -17.41
C GLU A 110 11.51 -6.07 -16.54
N LEU A 111 10.20 -6.04 -16.32
CA LEU A 111 9.45 -7.13 -15.69
C LEU A 111 8.74 -7.96 -16.77
N GLU A 112 8.82 -9.29 -16.65
CA GLU A 112 8.22 -10.19 -17.63
C GLU A 112 6.72 -10.38 -17.37
N HIS A 113 6.33 -10.47 -16.08
CA HIS A 113 4.96 -10.75 -15.68
C HIS A 113 4.43 -9.79 -14.61
N VAL A 114 3.11 -9.60 -14.62
CA VAL A 114 2.41 -8.73 -13.65
C VAL A 114 2.61 -9.20 -12.21
N ASP A 115 2.73 -10.51 -12.00
CA ASP A 115 2.90 -11.11 -10.67
C ASP A 115 4.28 -10.82 -10.08
N ASP A 116 5.30 -10.61 -10.93
CA ASP A 116 6.65 -10.26 -10.49
C ASP A 116 6.66 -8.95 -9.69
N MET A 117 5.76 -8.01 -10.05
CA MET A 117 5.59 -6.74 -9.34
C MET A 117 5.18 -6.90 -7.87
N TYR A 118 4.69 -8.08 -7.46
CA TYR A 118 4.26 -8.36 -6.10
C TYR A 118 5.24 -9.28 -5.36
N SER A 119 6.33 -9.71 -5.99
CA SER A 119 7.30 -10.60 -5.37
C SER A 119 8.17 -9.88 -4.34
N LEU A 120 8.56 -10.60 -3.28
CA LEU A 120 9.48 -10.08 -2.27
C LEU A 120 10.82 -9.67 -2.89
N GLU A 121 11.35 -10.48 -3.83
CA GLU A 121 12.62 -10.24 -4.50
C GLU A 121 12.65 -8.90 -5.25
N VAL A 122 11.62 -8.60 -6.05
CA VAL A 122 11.52 -7.32 -6.77
C VAL A 122 11.45 -6.15 -5.79
N TRP A 123 10.74 -6.31 -4.68
CA TRP A 123 10.64 -5.25 -3.67
C TRP A 123 11.89 -5.05 -2.83
N ASP A 124 12.69 -6.10 -2.61
CA ASP A 124 14.02 -5.98 -1.99
C ASP A 124 15.01 -5.24 -2.92
N GLU A 125 14.99 -5.57 -4.21
CA GLU A 125 15.77 -4.86 -5.24
C GLU A 125 15.37 -3.38 -5.31
N LEU A 126 14.06 -3.11 -5.38
CA LEU A 126 13.50 -1.77 -5.42
C LEU A 126 13.87 -0.95 -4.18
N ARG A 127 13.72 -1.52 -2.97
CA ARG A 127 14.14 -0.87 -1.71
C ARG A 127 15.62 -0.54 -1.72
N THR A 128 16.46 -1.48 -2.16
CA THR A 128 17.91 -1.31 -2.21
C THR A 128 18.29 -0.16 -3.14
N ASN A 129 17.76 -0.16 -4.36
CA ASN A 129 18.11 0.82 -5.37
C ASN A 129 17.56 2.22 -5.04
N LEU A 130 16.30 2.33 -4.61
CA LEU A 130 15.71 3.63 -4.24
C LEU A 130 16.33 4.23 -2.98
N SER A 131 16.98 3.43 -2.13
CA SER A 131 17.75 3.95 -0.99
C SER A 131 19.05 4.64 -1.40
N GLN A 132 19.53 4.39 -2.63
CA GLN A 132 20.77 4.94 -3.18
C GLN A 132 20.53 6.01 -4.25
N MET A 133 19.29 6.12 -4.75
CA MET A 133 18.88 7.08 -5.78
C MET A 133 18.19 8.29 -5.15
N GLY A 134 18.41 9.50 -5.68
CA GLY A 134 17.70 10.69 -5.21
C GLY A 134 16.22 10.71 -5.61
N GLU A 135 15.35 11.35 -4.81
CA GLU A 135 13.91 11.47 -5.12
C GLU A 135 13.68 12.13 -6.50
N SER A 136 14.35 13.24 -6.77
CA SER A 136 14.26 13.94 -8.07
C SER A 136 14.86 13.14 -9.22
N GLU A 137 15.99 12.48 -8.98
CA GLU A 137 16.65 11.64 -9.98
C GLU A 137 15.71 10.49 -10.42
N PHE A 138 15.07 9.82 -9.46
CA PHE A 138 14.10 8.76 -9.75
C PHE A 138 12.90 9.28 -10.53
N ALA A 139 12.33 10.41 -10.11
CA ALA A 139 11.16 10.99 -10.76
C ALA A 139 11.44 11.44 -12.19
N GLU A 140 12.59 12.07 -12.43
CA GLU A 140 13.06 12.47 -13.75
C GLU A 140 13.22 11.25 -14.65
N LYS A 141 13.88 10.19 -14.17
CA LYS A 141 14.09 8.94 -14.92
C LYS A 141 12.77 8.29 -15.35
N VAL A 142 11.80 8.19 -14.43
CA VAL A 142 10.45 7.68 -14.73
C VAL A 142 9.75 8.51 -15.80
N CYS A 143 9.79 9.83 -15.68
CA CYS A 143 9.14 10.74 -16.61
C CYS A 143 9.80 10.70 -18.01
N GLU A 144 11.12 10.59 -18.08
CA GLU A 144 11.86 10.43 -19.34
C GLU A 144 11.51 9.11 -20.03
N ASP A 145 11.47 8.00 -19.29
CA ASP A 145 11.09 6.69 -19.83
C ASP A 145 9.65 6.70 -20.36
N TRP A 146 8.70 7.28 -19.62
CA TRP A 146 7.32 7.43 -20.09
C TRP A 146 7.23 8.18 -21.42
N MET A 147 7.96 9.29 -21.54
CA MET A 147 8.03 10.07 -22.78
C MET A 147 8.64 9.26 -23.93
N ASN A 148 9.64 8.43 -23.66
CA ASN A 148 10.30 7.60 -24.68
C ASN A 148 9.40 6.46 -25.16
N ARG A 149 8.77 5.70 -24.25
CA ARG A 149 7.79 4.66 -24.62
C ARG A 149 6.65 5.25 -25.47
N ARG A 150 6.22 6.46 -25.14
CA ARG A 150 5.20 7.18 -25.91
C ARG A 150 5.67 7.51 -27.33
N LYS A 151 6.89 8.03 -27.50
CA LYS A 151 7.48 8.26 -28.84
C LYS A 151 7.60 6.97 -29.65
N GLU A 152 8.00 5.87 -29.03
CA GLU A 152 8.18 4.57 -29.68
C GLU A 152 6.87 4.00 -30.21
N MET A 153 5.76 4.25 -29.51
CA MET A 153 4.41 3.92 -29.98
C MET A 153 3.91 4.86 -31.11
N GLY A 154 4.70 5.85 -31.52
CA GLY A 154 4.32 6.83 -32.54
C GLY A 154 3.31 7.89 -32.04
N GLU A 155 3.13 8.00 -30.73
CA GLU A 155 2.20 8.94 -30.12
C GLU A 155 2.75 10.38 -30.12
N THR A 156 1.84 11.36 -30.18
CA THR A 156 2.23 12.77 -30.14
C THR A 156 2.74 13.17 -28.75
N LEU A 157 3.75 14.05 -28.75
CA LEU A 157 4.23 14.78 -27.57
C LEU A 157 3.81 16.25 -27.56
N ASP A 158 3.13 16.70 -28.62
CA ASP A 158 2.60 18.06 -28.70
C ASP A 158 1.37 18.18 -27.80
N GLU A 159 1.48 18.93 -26.71
CA GLU A 159 0.40 19.22 -25.76
C GLU A 159 -0.83 19.86 -26.43
N LYS A 160 -0.64 20.52 -27.58
CA LYS A 160 -1.74 21.12 -28.35
C LYS A 160 -2.54 20.06 -29.10
N LYS A 161 -1.93 18.91 -29.37
CA LYS A 161 -2.57 17.75 -30.03
C LYS A 161 -3.12 16.75 -29.03
N ASP A 162 -2.51 16.62 -27.85
CA ASP A 162 -3.07 15.86 -26.74
C ASP A 162 -2.96 16.65 -25.41
N PRO A 163 -4.08 17.22 -24.91
CA PRO A 163 -4.08 18.01 -23.69
C PRO A 163 -3.85 17.16 -22.42
N ARG A 164 -3.82 15.82 -22.52
CA ARG A 164 -3.57 14.94 -21.37
C ARG A 164 -2.09 14.72 -21.09
N ILE A 165 -1.19 15.15 -21.97
CA ILE A 165 0.26 14.93 -21.82
C ILE A 165 0.77 15.55 -20.53
N ILE A 166 0.53 16.85 -20.30
CA ILE A 166 1.02 17.56 -19.11
C ILE A 166 0.43 16.98 -17.83
N PRO A 167 -0.90 16.78 -17.69
CA PRO A 167 -1.46 16.14 -16.49
C PRO A 167 -0.94 14.71 -16.25
N THR A 168 -0.65 13.95 -17.32
CA THR A 168 -0.12 12.59 -17.19
C THR A 168 1.34 12.60 -16.74
N PHE A 169 2.15 13.51 -17.28
CA PHE A 169 3.53 13.76 -16.85
C PHE A 169 3.58 14.13 -15.36
N GLU A 170 2.77 15.11 -14.94
CA GLU A 170 2.68 15.55 -13.55
C GLU A 170 2.24 14.42 -12.61
N ALA A 171 1.35 13.54 -13.08
CA ALA A 171 0.95 12.35 -12.32
C ALA A 171 2.10 11.34 -12.16
N HIS A 172 2.94 11.16 -13.18
CA HIS A 172 4.13 10.29 -13.09
C HIS A 172 5.20 10.88 -12.18
N ASP A 173 5.48 12.18 -12.27
CA ASP A 173 6.41 12.88 -11.37
C ASP A 173 5.93 12.77 -9.90
N ARG A 174 4.67 13.09 -9.63
CA ARG A 174 4.12 12.98 -8.27
C ARG A 174 4.18 11.54 -7.74
N ASN A 175 3.71 10.56 -8.51
CA ASN A 175 3.64 9.18 -8.04
C ASN A 175 5.02 8.55 -7.82
N SER A 176 6.01 8.88 -8.65
CA SER A 176 7.38 8.40 -8.48
C SER A 176 8.03 9.01 -7.22
N ARG A 177 7.84 10.31 -6.97
CA ARG A 177 8.29 10.95 -5.72
C ARG A 177 7.64 10.33 -4.49
N THR A 178 6.32 10.11 -4.53
CA THR A 178 5.60 9.50 -3.41
C THR A 178 6.03 8.04 -3.19
N LEU A 179 6.31 7.27 -4.25
CA LEU A 179 6.86 5.91 -4.12
C LEU A 179 8.23 5.93 -3.46
N HIS A 180 9.13 6.81 -3.95
CA HIS A 180 10.47 6.98 -3.38
C HIS A 180 10.41 7.34 -1.91
N HIS A 181 9.55 8.28 -1.54
CA HIS A 181 9.28 8.62 -0.15
C HIS A 181 8.82 7.40 0.64
N ALA A 182 7.74 6.74 0.22
CA ALA A 182 7.14 5.61 0.93
C ALA A 182 8.15 4.48 1.20
N VAL A 183 8.96 4.14 0.21
CA VAL A 183 9.97 3.08 0.31
C VAL A 183 11.10 3.44 1.28
N ASN A 184 11.41 4.73 1.41
CA ASN A 184 12.53 5.22 2.21
C ASN A 184 12.16 5.63 3.64
N VAL A 185 10.87 5.83 3.96
CA VAL A 185 10.44 6.04 5.35
C VAL A 185 10.80 4.79 6.17
N LYS A 186 11.48 5.01 7.31
CA LYS A 186 11.94 3.95 8.21
C LYS A 186 11.00 3.79 9.41
N GLY A 187 11.07 2.63 10.05
CA GLY A 187 10.30 2.34 11.27
C GLY A 187 8.89 1.80 11.03
N TYR A 188 8.49 1.61 9.77
CA TYR A 188 7.19 1.08 9.40
C TYR A 188 7.34 -0.18 8.56
N VAL A 189 6.36 -1.07 8.70
CA VAL A 189 6.23 -2.27 7.89
C VAL A 189 5.60 -1.89 6.56
N GLN A 190 6.12 -2.45 5.46
CA GLN A 190 5.57 -2.28 4.13
C GLN A 190 4.65 -3.45 3.79
N ILE A 191 3.34 -3.21 3.68
CA ILE A 191 2.35 -4.20 3.24
C ILE A 191 1.84 -3.82 1.86
N LEU A 192 2.13 -4.67 0.87
CA LEU A 192 1.81 -4.46 -0.53
C LEU A 192 0.65 -5.35 -0.96
N GLY A 193 -0.24 -4.80 -1.79
CA GLY A 193 -1.19 -5.60 -2.56
C GLY A 193 -1.94 -4.81 -3.62
N ARG A 194 -3.08 -5.36 -4.07
CA ARG A 194 -3.99 -4.74 -5.03
C ARG A 194 -5.43 -5.15 -4.74
N GLU A 195 -6.38 -4.36 -5.24
CA GLU A 195 -7.82 -4.58 -5.02
C GLU A 195 -8.32 -5.96 -5.50
N HIS A 196 -7.76 -6.50 -6.59
CA HIS A 196 -8.14 -7.83 -7.10
C HIS A 196 -7.30 -8.98 -6.53
N LEU A 197 -6.44 -8.70 -5.55
CA LEU A 197 -5.65 -9.71 -4.86
C LEU A 197 -6.35 -10.01 -3.55
N ASP A 198 -6.64 -11.29 -3.31
CA ASP A 198 -7.23 -11.76 -2.05
C ASP A 198 -6.42 -11.21 -0.87
N ALA A 199 -7.10 -10.71 0.17
CA ALA A 199 -6.45 -10.03 1.30
C ALA A 199 -5.35 -10.89 1.96
N GLN A 200 -5.52 -12.21 2.01
CA GLN A 200 -4.51 -13.15 2.54
C GLN A 200 -3.14 -13.06 1.84
N LEU A 201 -3.11 -12.64 0.56
CA LEU A 201 -1.89 -12.55 -0.24
C LEU A 201 -1.18 -11.20 -0.11
N TRP A 202 -1.72 -10.26 0.67
CA TRP A 202 -1.09 -8.97 0.89
C TRP A 202 0.13 -9.11 1.83
N GLY A 203 1.17 -8.33 1.56
CA GLY A 203 2.40 -8.32 2.35
C GLY A 203 3.35 -9.49 2.04
N HIS A 204 4.48 -9.53 2.76
CA HIS A 204 5.55 -10.50 2.55
C HIS A 204 6.09 -11.03 3.89
N GLY A 205 6.64 -12.26 3.87
CA GLY A 205 7.28 -12.86 5.04
C GLY A 205 6.34 -12.91 6.25
N ASP A 206 6.86 -12.60 7.44
CA ASP A 206 6.07 -12.57 8.69
C ASP A 206 4.95 -11.51 8.69
N TRP A 207 4.99 -10.55 7.76
CA TRP A 207 4.01 -9.48 7.60
C TRP A 207 3.05 -9.71 6.43
N ASN A 208 3.06 -10.91 5.85
CA ASN A 208 1.97 -11.36 5.00
C ASN A 208 0.71 -11.64 5.85
N LEU A 209 -0.47 -11.33 5.32
CA LEU A 209 -1.72 -11.37 6.08
C LEU A 209 -2.15 -12.79 6.49
N GLU A 210 -1.84 -13.82 5.71
CA GLU A 210 -2.02 -15.23 6.11
C GLU A 210 -1.14 -15.55 7.31
N ASN A 211 0.16 -15.27 7.19
CA ASN A 211 1.14 -15.52 8.25
C ASN A 211 0.87 -14.74 9.55
N LEU A 212 0.30 -13.53 9.45
CA LEU A 212 -0.09 -12.73 10.61
C LEU A 212 -1.20 -13.38 11.44
N LEU A 213 -2.08 -14.19 10.85
CA LEU A 213 -3.11 -14.89 11.62
C LEU A 213 -2.65 -16.26 12.13
N ASP A 214 -1.67 -16.86 11.47
CA ASP A 214 -1.06 -18.14 11.89
C ASP A 214 -0.04 -18.01 13.05
N SER A 215 0.35 -16.79 13.42
CA SER A 215 1.43 -16.47 14.38
C SER A 215 1.03 -16.53 15.85
#